data_AF-A0A560LSN2-F1
#
_entry.id   AF-A0A560LSN2-F1
#
_cell.length_a   1.000
_cell.length_b   1.000
_cell.length_c   1.000
_cell.angle_alpha   90.00
_cell.angle_beta   90.00
_cell.angle_gamma   90.00
#
_symmetry.space_group_name_H-M   'P 1'
#
loop_
_entity.id
_entity.type
_entity.pdbx_description
1 polymer ?
#
loop_
_entity_poly.entity_id
_entity_poly.type
_entity_poly.pdbx_seq_one_letter_code
_entity_poly.pdbx_strand_id
1 'polypeptide(L)' 'MTSTTDKIRGRANEAIGRLRRRIGKATGSPAMQGRGAIQQAKGKGQKALGGAKRIVRNALKRATTAAHWPR' A
#
# COMPACT_ATOMS: atom_id res chain seq x y z
N MET A 1 22.61 5.52 -36.83
CA MET A 1 21.86 4.26 -36.66
C MET A 1 22.44 3.50 -35.48
N THR A 2 21.74 3.48 -34.34
CA THR A 2 22.23 3.03 -33.02
C THR A 2 22.02 1.52 -32.81
N SER A 3 22.43 0.71 -33.78
CA SER A 3 22.00 -0.69 -33.93
C SER A 3 22.41 -1.66 -32.81
N THR A 4 23.37 -1.30 -31.95
CA THR A 4 23.80 -2.13 -30.81
C THR A 4 23.00 -1.82 -29.54
N THR A 5 22.77 -0.53 -29.25
CA THR A 5 21.97 -0.10 -28.09
C THR A 5 20.51 -0.53 -28.21
N ASP A 6 19.94 -0.47 -29.41
CA ASP A 6 18.57 -0.93 -29.66
C ASP A 6 18.42 -2.45 -29.49
N LYS A 7 19.42 -3.24 -29.90
CA LYS A 7 19.41 -4.70 -29.68
C LYS A 7 19.53 -5.08 -28.21
N ILE A 8 20.36 -4.37 -27.44
CA ILE A 8 20.51 -4.61 -26.00
C ILE A 8 19.25 -4.19 -25.24
N ARG A 9 18.67 -3.02 -25.55
CA ARG A 9 17.38 -2.59 -24.97
C ARG A 9 16.25 -3.54 -25.34
N GLY A 10 16.22 -4.03 -26.58
CA GLY A 10 15.25 -5.03 -27.03
C GLY A 10 15.34 -6.32 -26.23
N ARG A 11 16.55 -6.89 -26.09
CA ARG A 11 16.80 -8.11 -25.29
C ARG A 11 16.46 -7.92 -23.80
N ALA A 12 16.80 -6.78 -23.23
CA ALA A 12 16.49 -6.47 -21.83
C ALA A 12 14.97 -6.35 -21.60
N ASN A 13 14.25 -5.64 -22.46
CA ASN A 13 12.79 -5.52 -22.39
C ASN A 13 12.11 -6.88 -22.61
N GLU A 14 12.65 -7.73 -23.47
CA GLU A 14 12.10 -9.05 -23.72
C GLU A 14 12.33 -10.02 -22.54
N ALA A 15 13.47 -9.93 -21.87
CA ALA A 15 13.76 -10.70 -20.65
C ALA A 15 12.85 -10.27 -19.49
N ILE A 16 12.72 -8.97 -19.25
CA ILE A 16 11.81 -8.40 -18.24
C ILE A 16 10.36 -8.73 -18.59
N GLY A 17 9.97 -8.65 -19.87
CA GLY A 17 8.64 -9.00 -20.35
C GLY A 17 8.31 -10.47 -20.14
N ARG A 18 9.25 -11.39 -20.43
CA ARG A 18 9.10 -12.82 -20.14
C ARG A 18 8.99 -13.10 -18.64
N LEU A 19 9.79 -12.42 -17.83
CA LEU A 19 9.73 -12.53 -16.37
C LEU A 19 8.37 -12.06 -15.84
N ARG A 20 7.88 -10.89 -16.29
CA ARG A 20 6.56 -10.37 -15.93
C ARG A 20 5.41 -11.26 -16.42
N ARG A 21 5.53 -11.88 -17.60
CA ARG A 21 4.52 -12.85 -18.10
C ARG A 21 4.54 -14.15 -17.30
N ARG A 22 5.71 -14.69 -16.95
CA ARG A 22 5.82 -15.92 -16.14
C ARG A 22 5.31 -15.70 -14.73
N ILE A 23 5.77 -14.64 -14.07
CA ILE A 23 5.28 -14.26 -12.75
C ILE A 23 3.78 -13.96 -12.84
N GLY A 24 3.33 -13.20 -13.84
CA GLY A 24 1.93 -12.87 -14.03
C GLY A 24 1.00 -14.06 -14.30
N LYS A 25 1.44 -15.07 -15.07
CA LYS A 25 0.71 -16.34 -15.24
C LYS A 25 0.68 -17.16 -13.94
N ALA A 26 1.79 -17.19 -13.19
CA ALA A 26 1.90 -17.99 -11.97
C ALA A 26 1.18 -17.37 -10.76
N THR A 27 1.10 -16.03 -10.69
CA THR A 27 0.50 -15.29 -9.56
C THR A 27 -0.86 -14.64 -9.90
N GLY A 28 -1.41 -14.88 -11.09
CA GLY A 28 -2.76 -14.47 -11.47
C GLY A 28 -2.94 -12.99 -11.78
N SER A 29 -2.25 -12.06 -11.13
CA SER A 29 -2.01 -10.70 -11.64
C SER A 29 -1.12 -9.90 -10.69
N PRO A 30 0.06 -9.41 -11.10
CA PRO A 30 0.87 -8.49 -10.30
C PRO A 30 0.12 -7.17 -10.02
N ALA A 31 -0.81 -6.79 -10.91
CA ALA A 31 -1.71 -5.66 -10.67
C ALA A 31 -2.65 -5.89 -9.48
N MET A 32 -3.10 -7.14 -9.28
CA MET A 32 -4.01 -7.51 -8.20
C MET A 32 -3.24 -7.67 -6.87
N GLN A 33 -2.02 -8.22 -6.90
CA GLN A 33 -1.12 -8.22 -5.73
C GLN A 33 -0.72 -6.81 -5.31
N GLY A 34 -0.39 -5.94 -6.26
CA GLY A 34 -0.05 -4.54 -5.97
C GLY A 34 -1.23 -3.77 -5.36
N ARG A 35 -2.44 -3.92 -5.93
CA ARG A 35 -3.67 -3.33 -5.36
C ARG A 35 -3.96 -3.89 -3.96
N GLY A 36 -3.83 -5.20 -3.76
CA GLY A 36 -4.03 -5.84 -2.46
C GLY A 36 -3.02 -5.39 -1.40
N ALA A 37 -1.73 -5.29 -1.76
CA ALA A 37 -0.67 -4.84 -0.87
C ALA A 37 -0.86 -3.37 -0.47
N ILE A 38 -1.18 -2.49 -1.43
CA ILE A 38 -1.50 -1.08 -1.16
C ILE A 38 -2.75 -0.97 -0.29
N GLN A 39 -3.79 -1.76 -0.55
CA GLN A 39 -5.04 -1.72 0.20
C GLN A 39 -4.86 -2.26 1.63
N GLN A 40 -4.06 -3.31 1.83
CA GLN A 40 -3.67 -3.79 3.15
C GLN A 40 -2.82 -2.79 3.92
N ALA A 41 -1.83 -2.17 3.26
CA ALA A 41 -1.00 -1.13 3.88
C ALA A 41 -1.86 0.08 4.30
N LYS A 42 -2.75 0.53 3.42
CA LYS A 42 -3.72 1.61 3.71
C LYS A 42 -4.65 1.23 4.87
N GLY A 43 -5.19 0.00 4.88
CA GLY A 43 -6.07 -0.48 5.94
C GLY A 43 -5.36 -0.61 7.30
N LYS A 44 -4.11 -1.11 7.32
CA LYS A 44 -3.28 -1.19 8.53
C LYS A 44 -2.93 0.21 9.05
N GLY A 45 -2.52 1.12 8.17
CA GLY A 45 -2.24 2.51 8.52
C GLY A 45 -3.48 3.24 9.08
N GLN A 46 -4.64 3.07 8.45
CA GLN A 46 -5.90 3.64 8.94
C GLN A 46 -6.34 3.05 10.28
N LYS A 47 -6.19 1.74 10.50
CA LYS A 47 -6.49 1.10 11.80
C LYS A 47 -5.57 1.62 12.90
N ALA A 48 -4.27 1.75 12.63
CA ALA A 48 -3.31 2.28 13.60
C ALA A 48 -3.63 3.74 13.98
N LEU A 49 -3.85 4.60 12.99
CA LEU A 49 -4.23 5.99 13.20
C LEU A 49 -5.59 6.12 13.90
N GLY A 50 -6.56 5.27 13.53
CA GLY A 50 -7.87 5.22 14.16
C GLY A 50 -7.80 4.80 15.64
N GLY A 51 -6.95 3.82 15.97
CA GLY A 51 -6.67 3.41 17.34
C GLY A 51 -6.11 4.54 18.18
N ALA A 52 -5.06 5.21 17.69
CA ALA A 52 -4.45 6.36 18.36
C ALA A 52 -5.46 7.50 18.58
N LYS A 53 -6.22 7.88 17.53
CA LYS A 53 -7.24 8.93 17.63
C LYS A 53 -8.39 8.55 18.59
N ARG A 54 -8.68 7.26 18.76
CA ARG A 54 -9.69 6.78 19.72
C ARG A 54 -9.19 6.90 21.16
N ILE A 55 -7.92 6.59 21.42
CA ILE A 55 -7.30 6.76 22.75
C ILE A 55 -7.32 8.23 23.15
N VAL A 56 -6.84 9.12 22.27
CA VAL A 56 -6.82 10.57 22.51
C VAL A 56 -8.24 11.10 22.74
N ARG A 57 -9.21 10.73 21.91
CA ARG A 57 -10.61 11.15 22.10
C ARG A 57 -11.21 10.63 23.40
N ASN A 58 -10.89 9.41 23.83
CA ASN A 58 -11.37 8.89 25.10
C ASN A 58 -10.75 9.62 26.30
N ALA A 59 -9.46 9.95 26.23
CA ALA A 59 -8.79 10.75 27.25
C ALA A 59 -9.38 12.17 27.33
N LEU A 60 -9.55 12.82 26.18
CA LEU A 60 -10.20 14.12 26.09
C LEU A 60 -11.62 14.04 26.64
N LYS A 61 -12.44 13.09 26.17
CA LYS A 61 -13.83 12.91 26.62
C LYS A 61 -13.90 12.70 28.14
N ARG A 62 -12.99 11.93 28.73
CA ARG A 62 -12.95 11.76 30.19
C ARG A 62 -12.58 13.06 30.91
N ALA A 63 -11.60 13.81 30.42
CA ALA A 63 -11.24 15.10 30.98
C ALA A 63 -12.39 16.12 30.85
N THR A 64 -13.05 16.17 29.69
CA THR A 64 -14.18 17.06 29.43
C THR A 64 -15.42 16.63 30.22
N THR A 65 -15.72 15.34 30.33
CA THR A 65 -16.83 14.83 31.15
C THR A 65 -16.58 15.05 32.64
N ALA A 66 -15.33 14.94 33.12
CA ALA A 66 -14.98 15.29 34.50
C ALA A 66 -15.09 16.81 34.77
N ALA A 67 -14.82 17.64 33.76
CA ALA A 67 -15.00 19.09 33.84
C ALA A 67 -16.47 19.53 33.68
N HIS A 68 -17.31 18.71 33.06
CA HIS A 68 -18.74 18.97 32.84
C HIS A 68 -19.62 18.35 33.94
N TRP A 69 -19.17 18.33 35.19
CA TRP A 69 -20.10 18.08 36.30
C TRP A 69 -21.09 19.25 36.35
N PRO A 70 -22.40 19.04 36.08
CA PRO A 70 -23.38 20.06 36.34
C PRO A 70 -23.43 20.21 37.86
N ARG A 71 -23.17 21.42 38.36
CA ARG A 71 -23.57 21.75 39.73
C ARG A 71 -25.10 21.74 39.81
#